data_AF-A0A946HEK3-F1
#
_entry.id   AF-A0A946HEK3-F1
#
_cell.length_a   1.000
_cell.length_b   1.000
_cell.length_c   1.000
_cell.angle_alpha   90.00
_cell.angle_beta   90.00
_cell.angle_gamma   90.00
#
_symmetry.space_group_name_H-M   'P 1'
#
loop_
_entity.id
_entity.type
_entity.pdbx_description
1 polymer ?
#
loop_
_entity_poly.entity_id
_entity_poly.type
_entity_poly.pdbx_seq_one_letter_code
_entity_poly.pdbx_strand_id
1 'polypeptide(L)'
;MPDHSGPETPDPGIPPIPGGKRRKPISPALRPWLLVVLGLFSILGLNSFYLGSITVAESWSGQLLQDSFYQWMFLVHLILGLLFIVPLVVFGIWHLRNSWWHPNRRAVRAGMALFSVSLVLLISGVLLTRVEGIIEVRSPMWRSALYISHVATPVMAGWLFVLHRLAGPKIRWKTGIQLSLVGVVMVVGMLFWHQQVGQEGIAPASGDRYFQPSLARTDDGKFIAKERLMRDSSCRECHPQTHARWHDSAHHFSSFNNPAYLASVRQTREVLLARDGDVHASRFCAGCHDPVPFFSGAFDDPNYDDVDDPTANAGITCTVCHAIESIPGNRGNAEFVIAQPDLYPFALSESPSLSWINRQLIKAKPSFHKKTYLKPIHQTAEFCGTCHKVHIPEELNQYRWLRGQNHYDSWLLSGVSGHGVASFYYPDQSQPNCNGCHMPRMNGDDFGAKDLSGDGQLQLHDHLFPGANTALHSLVGTSQQSLDDQTRFLEGTIRVDIFGLRRGKDVDAPLEAPIGPTIPVLQPGETVLLETVLRTLRMGH
;
A
#
# COMPACT_ATOMS: atom_id res chain seq x y z
N MET A 1 38.04 65.40 -31.09
CA MET A 1 38.03 66.54 -30.13
C MET A 1 38.91 66.14 -28.97
N PRO A 2 40.01 66.84 -28.71
CA PRO A 2 40.98 66.46 -27.68
C PRO A 2 40.47 66.93 -26.32
N ASP A 3 40.64 66.11 -25.28
CA ASP A 3 40.39 66.52 -23.91
C ASP A 3 41.67 66.42 -23.08
N HIS A 4 41.86 67.45 -22.27
CA HIS A 4 43.09 67.90 -21.65
C HIS A 4 43.45 67.04 -20.43
N SER A 5 44.64 66.44 -20.44
CA SER A 5 45.28 65.92 -19.23
C SER A 5 46.06 67.04 -18.53
N GLY A 6 45.49 67.61 -17.47
CA GLY A 6 46.22 68.38 -16.45
C GLY A 6 46.37 67.54 -15.18
N PRO A 7 47.51 67.59 -14.45
CA PRO A 7 47.68 66.88 -13.19
C PRO A 7 47.11 67.71 -12.03
N GLU A 8 46.07 67.22 -11.35
CA GLU A 8 45.62 67.79 -10.08
C GLU A 8 46.58 67.38 -8.95
N THR A 9 47.10 68.38 -8.26
CA THR A 9 47.82 68.29 -6.98
C THR A 9 46.88 67.82 -5.86
N PRO A 10 47.35 66.99 -4.90
CA PRO A 10 46.49 66.42 -3.88
C PRO A 10 46.17 67.43 -2.76
N ASP A 11 44.89 67.49 -2.39
CA ASP A 11 44.34 68.19 -1.23
C ASP A 11 44.86 67.59 0.10
N PRO A 12 45.55 68.35 0.97
CA PRO A 12 46.10 67.84 2.22
C PRO A 12 45.09 68.01 3.35
N GLY A 13 44.16 67.05 3.51
CA GLY A 13 43.09 67.26 4.49
C GLY A 13 42.35 66.05 5.05
N ILE A 14 42.76 64.80 4.79
CA ILE A 14 42.07 63.62 5.35
C ILE A 14 43.10 62.64 5.95
N PRO A 15 43.06 62.35 7.27
CA PRO A 15 43.94 61.37 7.87
C PRO A 15 43.65 59.97 7.29
N PRO A 16 44.67 59.14 7.03
CA PRO A 16 44.48 57.81 6.50
C PRO A 16 43.70 56.96 7.51
N ILE A 17 42.51 56.47 7.11
CA ILE A 17 41.78 55.45 7.87
C ILE A 17 42.70 54.24 8.05
N PRO A 18 42.86 53.69 9.27
CA PRO A 18 43.81 52.61 9.51
C PRO A 18 43.50 51.42 8.61
N GLY A 19 44.52 51.00 7.85
CA GLY A 19 44.50 49.84 6.97
C GLY A 19 44.32 48.54 7.75
N GLY A 20 43.09 48.23 8.16
CA GLY A 20 42.71 46.87 8.49
C GLY A 20 42.79 46.04 7.21
N LYS A 21 43.71 45.05 7.14
CA LYS A 21 43.80 44.06 6.05
C LYS A 21 42.38 43.63 5.65
N ARG A 22 41.91 44.09 4.48
CA ARG A 22 40.57 43.74 3.98
C ARG A 22 40.48 42.22 3.91
N ARG A 23 39.64 41.62 4.75
CA ARG A 23 39.45 40.17 4.78
C ARG A 23 38.94 39.74 3.41
N LYS A 24 39.64 38.80 2.77
CA LYS A 24 39.16 38.21 1.52
C LYS A 24 37.79 37.57 1.81
N PRO A 25 36.75 37.81 0.98
CA PRO A 25 35.41 37.23 1.17
C PRO A 25 35.42 35.71 1.37
N ILE A 26 36.37 35.03 0.72
CA ILE A 26 36.66 33.61 0.92
C ILE A 26 38.09 33.46 1.45
N SER A 27 38.21 33.18 2.75
CA SER A 27 39.49 32.86 3.39
C SER A 27 39.95 31.43 3.04
N PRO A 28 41.24 31.08 3.18
CA PRO A 28 41.70 29.70 2.99
C PRO A 28 40.93 28.70 3.84
N ALA A 29 40.55 29.07 5.07
CA ALA A 29 39.75 28.24 5.97
C ALA A 29 38.28 28.08 5.53
N LEU A 30 37.73 29.02 4.75
CA LEU A 30 36.36 28.95 4.21
C LEU A 30 36.28 28.20 2.87
N ARG A 31 37.42 27.99 2.18
CA ARG A 31 37.45 27.28 0.88
C ARG A 31 36.95 25.83 0.96
N PRO A 32 37.34 25.00 1.95
CA PRO A 32 36.81 23.64 2.06
C PRO A 32 35.29 23.62 2.22
N TRP A 33 34.73 24.51 3.04
CA TRP A 33 33.28 24.64 3.23
C TRP A 33 32.55 25.00 1.94
N LEU A 34 33.11 25.91 1.14
CA LEU A 34 32.55 26.24 -0.18
C LEU A 34 32.53 25.02 -1.10
N LEU A 35 33.61 24.22 -1.13
CA LEU A 35 33.67 23.02 -1.96
C LEU A 35 32.67 21.96 -1.51
N VAL A 36 32.52 21.76 -0.19
CA VAL A 36 31.52 20.85 0.38
C VAL A 36 30.11 21.31 0.01
N VAL A 37 29.79 22.59 0.17
CA VAL A 37 28.48 23.15 -0.19
C VAL A 37 28.19 22.98 -1.68
N LEU A 38 29.14 23.33 -2.56
CA LEU A 38 28.95 23.17 -4.01
C LEU A 38 28.83 21.70 -4.41
N GLY A 39 29.62 20.80 -3.80
CA GLY A 39 29.57 19.36 -4.07
C GLY A 39 28.23 18.75 -3.64
N LEU A 40 27.82 18.99 -2.40
CA LEU A 40 26.53 18.50 -1.88
C LEU A 40 25.35 19.07 -2.66
N PHE A 41 25.35 20.38 -2.96
CA PHE A 41 24.33 21.00 -3.79
C PHE A 41 24.25 20.36 -5.18
N SER A 42 25.40 20.00 -5.77
CA SER A 42 25.44 19.36 -7.09
C SER A 42 24.83 17.95 -7.06
N ILE A 43 25.20 17.13 -6.07
CA ILE A 43 24.65 15.78 -5.91
C ILE A 43 23.14 15.84 -5.60
N LEU A 44 22.74 16.72 -4.68
CA LEU A 44 21.33 16.98 -4.39
C LEU A 44 20.57 17.44 -5.63
N GLY A 45 21.15 18.34 -6.42
CA GLY A 45 20.55 18.82 -7.66
C GLY A 45 20.25 17.69 -8.66
N LEU A 46 21.19 16.74 -8.82
CA LEU A 46 21.00 15.57 -9.70
C LEU A 46 19.93 14.62 -9.17
N ASN A 47 19.96 14.33 -7.88
CA ASN A 47 18.97 13.50 -7.23
C ASN A 47 17.56 14.14 -7.28
N SER A 48 17.45 15.44 -7.00
CA SER A 48 16.21 16.22 -7.16
C SER A 48 15.72 16.23 -8.60
N PHE A 49 16.61 16.33 -9.58
CA PHE A 49 16.25 16.28 -10.98
C PHE A 49 15.65 14.92 -11.36
N TYR A 50 16.26 13.82 -10.91
CA TYR A 50 15.69 12.48 -11.06
C TYR A 50 14.29 12.39 -10.43
N LEU A 51 14.14 12.73 -9.14
CA LEU A 51 12.85 12.65 -8.43
C LEU A 51 11.77 13.53 -9.09
N GLY A 52 12.16 14.74 -9.51
CA GLY A 52 11.31 15.68 -10.24
C GLY A 52 10.91 15.15 -11.61
N SER A 53 11.84 14.52 -12.34
CA SER A 53 11.56 13.96 -13.67
C SER A 53 10.52 12.84 -13.62
N ILE A 54 10.62 11.94 -12.62
CA ILE A 54 9.61 10.90 -12.38
C ILE A 54 8.28 11.55 -12.01
N THR A 55 8.26 12.52 -11.08
CA THR A 55 7.02 13.20 -10.67
C THR A 55 6.33 13.92 -11.84
N VAL A 56 7.08 14.56 -12.74
CA VAL A 56 6.53 15.20 -13.94
C VAL A 56 6.01 14.16 -14.93
N ALA A 57 6.77 13.08 -15.15
CA ALA A 57 6.35 11.99 -16.03
C ALA A 57 5.06 11.31 -15.53
N GLU A 58 4.90 11.15 -14.21
CA GLU A 58 3.65 10.68 -13.59
C GLU A 58 2.48 11.63 -13.87
N SER A 59 2.70 12.94 -13.70
CA SER A 59 1.67 13.95 -13.96
C SER A 59 1.22 13.98 -15.42
N TRP A 60 2.12 13.66 -16.36
CA TRP A 60 1.81 13.65 -17.79
C TRP A 60 1.18 12.33 -18.25
N SER A 61 1.68 11.21 -17.76
CA SER A 61 1.17 9.87 -18.13
C SER A 61 -0.12 9.50 -17.39
N GLY A 62 -0.40 10.13 -16.25
CA GLY A 62 -1.47 9.72 -15.33
C GLY A 62 -1.17 8.39 -14.62
N GLN A 63 0.00 7.79 -14.83
CA GLN A 63 0.43 6.55 -14.23
C GLN A 63 1.44 6.85 -13.11
N LEU A 64 1.35 6.14 -11.98
CA LEU A 64 2.40 6.23 -10.96
C LEU A 64 3.61 5.43 -11.44
N LEU A 65 4.77 6.07 -11.50
CA LEU A 65 6.06 5.53 -11.91
C LEU A 65 7.01 5.39 -10.71
N GLN A 66 6.63 5.89 -9.54
CA GLN A 66 7.35 5.66 -8.28
C GLN A 66 7.39 4.16 -7.95
N ASP A 67 8.60 3.64 -7.82
CA ASP A 67 8.94 2.26 -7.47
C ASP A 67 9.85 2.22 -6.22
N SER A 68 10.38 1.03 -5.89
CA SER A 68 11.32 0.87 -4.78
C SER A 68 12.59 1.72 -4.96
N PHE A 69 13.13 1.82 -6.19
CA PHE A 69 14.33 2.61 -6.47
C PHE A 69 14.10 4.12 -6.26
N TYR A 70 12.93 4.64 -6.66
CA TYR A 70 12.51 6.00 -6.35
C TYR A 70 12.52 6.24 -4.84
N GLN A 71 12.02 5.30 -4.02
CA GLN A 71 12.02 5.46 -2.57
C GLN A 71 13.44 5.46 -1.98
N TRP A 72 14.37 4.67 -2.54
CA TRP A 72 15.80 4.74 -2.19
C TRP A 72 16.40 6.11 -2.55
N MET A 73 16.12 6.63 -3.74
CA MET A 73 16.57 7.96 -4.15
C MET A 73 15.95 9.07 -3.30
N PHE A 74 14.71 8.89 -2.87
CA PHE A 74 14.06 9.80 -1.94
C PHE A 74 14.72 9.76 -0.55
N LEU A 75 15.07 8.58 -0.02
CA LEU A 75 15.85 8.48 1.21
C LEU A 75 17.22 9.17 1.08
N VAL A 76 17.93 8.95 -0.03
CA VAL A 76 19.19 9.65 -0.33
C VAL A 76 18.99 11.16 -0.34
N HIS A 77 17.90 11.65 -0.93
CA HIS A 77 17.54 13.07 -0.91
C HIS A 77 17.45 13.61 0.52
N LEU A 78 16.72 12.90 1.39
CA LEU A 78 16.53 13.29 2.78
C LEU A 78 17.85 13.33 3.55
N ILE A 79 18.68 12.28 3.41
CA ILE A 79 19.99 12.20 4.09
C ILE A 79 20.90 13.33 3.61
N LEU A 80 21.05 13.51 2.29
CA LEU A 80 21.88 14.56 1.72
C LEU A 80 21.37 15.95 2.10
N GLY A 81 20.05 16.14 2.14
CA GLY A 81 19.41 17.39 2.55
C GLY A 81 19.75 17.75 3.99
N LEU A 82 19.64 16.80 4.91
CA LEU A 82 20.01 16.99 6.31
C LEU A 82 21.51 17.28 6.48
N LEU A 83 22.37 16.53 5.77
CA LEU A 83 23.82 16.76 5.76
C LEU A 83 24.19 18.13 5.16
N PHE A 84 23.38 18.67 4.26
CA PHE A 84 23.62 19.94 3.60
C PHE A 84 23.32 21.16 4.48
N ILE A 85 22.42 21.03 5.47
CA ILE A 85 22.00 22.13 6.35
C ILE A 85 23.20 22.79 7.04
N VAL A 86 23.99 22.02 7.79
CA VAL A 86 25.08 22.57 8.62
C VAL A 86 26.16 23.24 7.76
N PRO A 87 26.72 22.60 6.71
CA PRO A 87 27.70 23.23 5.85
C PRO A 87 27.20 24.52 5.19
N LEU A 88 25.95 24.54 4.71
CA LEU A 88 25.39 25.71 4.05
C LEU A 88 25.19 26.88 5.03
N VAL A 89 24.64 26.61 6.22
CA VAL A 89 24.41 27.66 7.23
C VAL A 89 25.73 28.21 7.77
N VAL A 90 26.68 27.33 8.13
CA VAL A 90 28.01 27.74 8.61
C VAL A 90 28.75 28.56 7.54
N PHE A 91 28.77 28.05 6.30
CA PHE A 91 29.38 28.77 5.18
C PHE A 91 28.70 30.12 4.95
N GLY A 92 27.37 30.16 4.90
CA GLY A 92 26.59 31.36 4.64
C GLY A 92 26.79 32.45 5.68
N ILE A 93 26.72 32.10 6.97
CA ILE A 93 26.94 33.05 8.08
C ILE A 93 28.38 33.57 8.06
N TRP A 94 29.37 32.69 7.91
CA TRP A 94 30.78 33.10 7.90
C TRP A 94 31.11 33.95 6.67
N HIS A 95 30.60 33.55 5.50
CA HIS A 95 30.79 34.30 4.26
C HIS A 95 30.14 35.69 4.32
N LEU A 96 28.92 35.78 4.86
CA LEU A 96 28.20 37.04 5.05
C LEU A 96 28.95 37.96 6.02
N ARG A 97 29.44 37.44 7.15
CA ARG A 97 30.24 38.20 8.13
C ARG A 97 31.52 38.78 7.50
N ASN A 98 32.20 38.01 6.65
CA ASN A 98 33.42 38.47 5.97
C ASN A 98 33.13 39.51 4.86
N SER A 99 31.90 39.51 4.32
CA SER A 99 31.53 40.27 3.12
C SER A 99 30.59 41.44 3.40
N TRP A 100 30.09 41.60 4.63
CA TRP A 100 29.10 42.61 5.01
C TRP A 100 29.50 44.05 4.64
N TRP A 101 30.79 44.34 4.79
CA TRP A 101 31.40 45.65 4.51
C TRP A 101 32.07 45.73 3.14
N HIS A 102 31.79 44.78 2.23
CA HIS A 102 32.42 44.75 0.92
C HIS A 102 31.94 45.94 0.04
N PRO A 103 32.84 46.60 -0.74
CA PRO A 103 32.49 47.80 -1.50
C PRO A 103 31.41 47.55 -2.57
N ASN A 104 31.41 46.36 -3.17
CA ASN A 104 30.39 45.97 -4.15
C ASN A 104 29.06 45.63 -3.46
N ARG A 105 28.24 46.65 -3.19
CA ARG A 105 26.92 46.50 -2.54
C ARG A 105 25.96 45.62 -3.34
N ARG A 106 26.07 45.58 -4.68
CA ARG A 106 25.24 44.70 -5.53
C ARG A 106 25.54 43.22 -5.24
N ALA A 107 26.82 42.86 -5.15
CA ALA A 107 27.24 41.49 -4.80
C ALA A 107 26.78 41.09 -3.39
N VAL A 108 26.86 42.01 -2.41
CA VAL A 108 26.41 41.75 -1.03
C VAL A 108 24.89 41.54 -0.97
N ARG A 109 24.10 42.39 -1.64
CA ARG A 109 22.63 42.22 -1.72
C ARG A 109 22.23 40.91 -2.39
N ALA A 110 22.86 40.56 -3.51
CA ALA A 110 22.63 39.29 -4.19
C ALA A 110 23.01 38.09 -3.30
N GLY A 111 24.11 38.20 -2.53
CA GLY A 111 24.53 37.16 -1.59
C GLY A 111 23.56 36.99 -0.41
N MET A 112 23.02 38.09 0.13
CA MET A 112 21.98 38.03 1.17
C MET A 112 20.70 37.40 0.63
N ALA A 113 20.25 37.80 -0.56
CA ALA A 113 19.08 37.21 -1.20
C ALA A 113 19.26 35.71 -1.44
N LEU A 114 20.42 35.29 -1.96
CA LEU A 114 20.77 33.89 -2.14
C LEU A 114 20.73 33.11 -0.82
N PHE A 115 21.32 33.67 0.24
CA PHE A 115 21.33 33.03 1.55
C PHE A 115 19.91 32.91 2.13
N SER A 116 19.08 33.95 2.04
CA SER A 116 17.69 33.91 2.49
C SER A 116 16.86 32.87 1.72
N VAL A 117 16.98 32.83 0.39
CA VAL A 117 16.31 31.79 -0.44
C VAL A 117 16.79 30.39 -0.07
N SER A 118 18.08 30.24 0.22
CA SER A 118 18.66 28.96 0.67
C SER A 118 18.11 28.56 2.05
N LEU A 119 17.89 29.50 2.97
CA LEU A 119 17.25 29.22 4.25
C LEU A 119 15.79 28.76 4.07
N VAL A 120 15.03 29.40 3.17
CA VAL A 120 13.67 28.96 2.84
C VAL A 120 13.68 27.55 2.26
N LEU A 121 14.64 27.21 1.39
CA LEU A 121 14.82 25.86 0.87
C LEU A 121 15.03 24.83 2.01
N LEU A 122 15.93 25.11 2.94
CA LEU A 122 16.21 24.21 4.06
C LEU A 122 15.01 24.08 5.01
N ILE A 123 14.38 25.19 5.38
CA ILE A 123 13.22 25.20 6.28
C ILE A 123 12.03 24.47 5.64
N SER A 124 11.73 24.75 4.37
CA SER A 124 10.67 24.03 3.65
C SER A 124 10.94 22.54 3.55
N GLY A 125 12.19 22.13 3.32
CA GLY A 125 12.58 20.71 3.29
C GLY A 125 12.34 20.02 4.63
N VAL A 126 12.80 20.63 5.73
CA VAL A 126 12.60 20.09 7.09
C VAL A 126 11.11 20.02 7.45
N LEU A 127 10.33 21.06 7.14
CA LEU A 127 8.88 21.08 7.43
C LEU A 127 8.08 20.09 6.58
N LEU A 128 8.61 19.67 5.42
CA LEU A 128 8.00 18.63 4.60
C LEU A 128 8.30 17.22 5.11
N THR A 129 9.36 17.04 5.90
CA THR A 129 9.61 15.74 6.57
C THR A 129 8.52 15.49 7.60
N ARG A 130 7.86 14.32 7.51
CA ARG A 130 6.94 13.85 8.56
C ARG A 130 7.75 13.00 9.50
N VAL A 131 8.09 13.56 10.65
CA VAL A 131 8.72 12.81 11.73
C VAL A 131 7.77 12.83 12.90
N GLU A 132 7.23 11.66 13.20
CA GLU A 132 6.27 11.45 14.28
C GLU A 132 6.79 12.01 15.61
N GLY A 133 5.95 12.81 16.28
CA GLY A 133 6.29 13.45 17.55
C GLY A 133 7.20 14.69 17.47
N ILE A 134 7.69 15.07 16.27
CA ILE A 134 8.60 16.22 16.11
C ILE A 134 8.01 17.26 15.15
N ILE A 135 7.72 16.88 13.90
CA ILE A 135 7.25 17.80 12.85
C ILE A 135 6.17 17.10 12.03
N GLU A 136 4.94 17.61 12.09
CA GLU A 136 3.83 17.07 11.32
C GLU A 136 2.89 18.16 10.80
N VAL A 137 3.09 18.58 9.54
CA VAL A 137 2.17 19.48 8.86
C VAL A 137 1.04 18.64 8.23
N ARG A 138 -0.13 18.65 8.88
CA ARG A 138 -1.33 17.92 8.44
C ARG A 138 -2.18 18.67 7.43
N SER A 139 -2.19 20.01 7.47
CA SER A 139 -2.99 20.84 6.57
C SER A 139 -2.53 20.67 5.10
N PRO A 140 -3.44 20.26 4.18
CA PRO A 140 -3.11 20.11 2.76
C PRO A 140 -2.61 21.41 2.13
N MET A 141 -3.22 22.55 2.49
CA MET A 141 -2.86 23.86 1.99
C MET A 141 -1.41 24.23 2.32
N TRP A 142 -1.03 24.13 3.60
CA TRP A 142 0.34 24.44 4.05
C TRP A 142 1.37 23.50 3.45
N ARG A 143 1.03 22.21 3.33
CA ARG A 143 1.91 21.22 2.70
C ARG A 143 2.16 21.54 1.23
N SER A 144 1.14 21.93 0.48
CA SER A 144 1.28 22.37 -0.91
C SER A 144 2.15 23.63 -1.03
N ALA A 145 1.93 24.62 -0.17
CA ALA A 145 2.74 25.84 -0.15
C ALA A 145 4.22 25.56 0.15
N LEU A 146 4.51 24.70 1.13
CA LEU A 146 5.86 24.27 1.46
C LEU A 146 6.50 23.49 0.32
N TYR A 147 5.76 22.58 -0.32
CA TYR A 147 6.24 21.82 -1.47
C TYR A 147 6.60 22.72 -2.65
N ILE A 148 5.71 23.64 -3.03
CA ILE A 148 5.97 24.61 -4.11
C ILE A 148 7.20 25.45 -3.79
N SER A 149 7.31 25.93 -2.54
CA SER A 149 8.48 26.69 -2.08
C SER A 149 9.77 25.86 -2.19
N HIS A 150 9.73 24.59 -1.78
CA HIS A 150 10.87 23.67 -1.81
C HIS A 150 11.33 23.35 -3.24
N VAL A 151 10.39 23.29 -4.20
CA VAL A 151 10.71 23.06 -5.63
C VAL A 151 11.17 24.33 -6.34
N ALA A 152 10.61 25.50 -6.01
CA ALA A 152 10.94 26.76 -6.68
C ALA A 152 12.28 27.37 -6.20
N THR A 153 12.58 27.26 -4.90
CA THR A 153 13.76 27.91 -4.30
C THR A 153 15.12 27.42 -4.81
N PRO A 154 15.35 26.15 -5.21
CA PRO A 154 16.60 25.73 -5.84
C PRO A 154 16.85 26.42 -7.19
N VAL A 155 15.80 26.60 -8.00
CA VAL A 155 15.89 27.31 -9.29
C VAL A 155 16.25 28.77 -9.06
N MET A 156 15.56 29.42 -8.10
CA MET A 156 15.87 30.79 -7.69
C MET A 156 17.29 30.90 -7.13
N ALA A 157 17.74 29.95 -6.31
CA ALA A 157 19.08 29.93 -5.75
C ALA A 157 20.15 29.79 -6.84
N GLY A 158 19.93 28.91 -7.83
CA GLY A 158 20.81 28.78 -8.99
C GLY A 158 20.93 30.09 -9.77
N TRP A 159 19.80 30.75 -10.06
CA TRP A 159 19.79 32.05 -10.73
C TRP A 159 20.48 33.16 -9.93
N LEU A 160 20.17 33.28 -8.63
CA LEU A 160 20.79 34.24 -7.72
C LEU A 160 22.29 33.98 -7.54
N PHE A 161 22.73 32.71 -7.56
CA PHE A 161 24.14 32.35 -7.52
C PHE A 161 24.89 32.86 -8.77
N VAL A 162 24.29 32.71 -9.96
CA VAL A 162 24.86 33.27 -11.19
C VAL A 162 24.97 34.80 -11.09
N LEU A 163 23.91 35.50 -10.65
CA LEU A 163 23.94 36.95 -10.47
C LEU A 163 24.99 37.40 -9.44
N HIS A 164 25.07 36.69 -8.30
CA HIS A 164 26.06 36.95 -7.27
C HIS A 164 27.49 36.77 -7.80
N ARG A 165 27.73 35.80 -8.70
CA ARG A 165 29.05 35.53 -9.27
C ARG A 165 29.43 36.42 -10.46
N LEU A 166 28.45 36.87 -11.25
CA LEU A 166 28.66 37.89 -12.30
C LEU A 166 29.10 39.23 -11.70
N ALA A 167 28.68 39.54 -10.47
CA ALA A 167 29.17 40.68 -9.70
C ALA A 167 30.57 40.44 -9.05
N GLY A 168 31.20 39.28 -9.27
CA GLY A 168 32.46 38.84 -8.69
C GLY A 168 33.44 38.23 -9.72
N PRO A 169 34.35 37.32 -9.33
CA PRO A 169 35.33 36.70 -10.25
C PRO A 169 34.66 35.80 -11.31
N LYS A 170 35.16 35.85 -12.55
CA LYS A 170 34.60 35.14 -13.72
C LYS A 170 34.27 33.66 -13.45
N ILE A 171 33.09 33.23 -13.89
CA ILE A 171 32.64 31.83 -13.85
C ILE A 171 33.48 31.01 -14.83
N ARG A 172 33.96 29.83 -14.40
CA ARG A 172 34.63 28.86 -15.26
C ARG A 172 33.59 27.98 -15.97
N TRP A 173 32.97 28.52 -17.01
CA TRP A 173 31.89 27.85 -17.76
C TRP A 173 32.25 26.44 -18.27
N LYS A 174 33.51 26.22 -18.68
CA LYS A 174 33.99 24.89 -19.11
C LYS A 174 33.81 23.82 -18.03
N THR A 175 34.14 24.13 -16.78
CA THR A 175 33.97 23.22 -15.64
C THR A 175 32.48 22.98 -15.34
N GLY A 176 31.65 24.02 -15.48
CA GLY A 176 30.19 23.89 -15.34
C GLY A 176 29.60 22.93 -16.37
N ILE A 177 29.95 23.09 -17.65
CA ILE A 177 29.49 22.21 -18.74
C ILE A 177 29.94 20.76 -18.53
N GLN A 178 31.18 20.53 -18.12
CA GLN A 178 31.68 19.18 -17.83
C GLN A 178 30.90 18.51 -16.69
N LEU A 179 30.63 19.22 -15.61
CA LEU A 179 29.84 18.71 -14.49
C LEU A 179 28.37 18.46 -14.89
N SER A 180 27.79 19.32 -15.73
CA SER A 180 26.45 19.11 -16.27
C SER A 180 26.38 17.85 -17.16
N LEU A 181 27.38 17.61 -18.00
CA LEU A 181 27.45 16.39 -18.83
C LEU A 181 27.55 15.12 -17.98
N VAL A 182 28.41 15.10 -16.97
CA VAL A 182 28.48 13.98 -16.00
C VAL A 182 27.14 13.79 -15.29
N GLY A 183 26.50 14.89 -14.91
CA GLY A 183 25.16 14.88 -14.31
C GLY A 183 24.11 14.22 -15.20
N VAL A 184 24.06 14.58 -16.48
CA VAL A 184 23.16 13.97 -17.46
C VAL A 184 23.43 12.48 -17.60
N VAL A 185 24.69 12.07 -17.73
CA VAL A 185 25.06 10.64 -17.83
C VAL A 185 24.63 9.87 -16.58
N MET A 186 24.81 10.44 -15.38
CA MET A 186 24.36 9.79 -14.15
C MET A 186 22.84 9.68 -14.07
N VAL A 187 22.09 10.72 -14.46
CA VAL A 187 20.62 10.66 -14.48
C VAL A 187 20.12 9.63 -15.49
N VAL A 188 20.71 9.58 -16.69
CA VAL A 188 20.38 8.55 -17.68
C VAL A 188 20.69 7.15 -17.14
N GLY A 189 21.83 6.98 -16.46
CA GLY A 189 22.18 5.73 -15.79
C GLY A 189 21.18 5.35 -14.68
N MET A 190 20.72 6.31 -13.88
CA MET A 190 19.70 6.08 -12.85
C MET A 190 18.35 5.71 -13.45
N LEU A 191 17.93 6.36 -14.54
CA LEU A 191 16.70 6.02 -15.26
C LEU A 191 16.76 4.64 -15.91
N PHE A 192 17.93 4.25 -16.44
CA PHE A 192 18.16 2.91 -16.95
C PHE A 192 18.11 1.87 -15.82
N TRP A 193 18.74 2.16 -14.67
CA TRP A 193 18.69 1.28 -13.50
C TRP A 193 17.27 1.13 -12.96
N HIS A 194 16.50 2.21 -12.89
CA HIS A 194 15.08 2.21 -12.50
C HIS A 194 14.24 1.24 -13.35
N GLN A 195 14.58 1.03 -14.63
CA GLN A 195 13.91 0.05 -15.49
C GLN A 195 14.39 -1.39 -15.29
N GLN A 196 15.55 -1.60 -14.65
CA GLN A 196 16.18 -2.92 -14.47
C GLN A 196 15.98 -3.53 -13.09
N VAL A 197 15.47 -2.77 -12.11
CA VAL A 197 15.09 -3.33 -10.80
C VAL A 197 13.82 -4.19 -11.00
N GLY A 198 14.03 -5.44 -11.40
CA GLY A 198 12.98 -6.44 -11.56
C GLY A 198 12.69 -7.19 -10.26
N GLN A 199 11.53 -7.85 -10.23
CA GLN A 199 11.10 -8.73 -9.14
C GLN A 199 11.97 -10.00 -9.13
N GLU A 200 12.66 -10.24 -8.02
CA GLU A 200 13.34 -11.51 -7.74
C GLU A 200 12.28 -12.59 -7.45
N GLY A 201 12.51 -13.81 -7.95
CA GLY A 201 11.62 -14.95 -7.74
C GLY A 201 12.14 -16.19 -8.46
N ILE A 202 11.72 -17.36 -7.99
CA ILE A 202 12.05 -18.66 -8.62
C ILE A 202 10.79 -19.16 -9.33
N ALA A 203 10.92 -19.54 -10.60
CA ALA A 203 9.83 -20.17 -11.32
C ALA A 203 9.60 -21.61 -10.81
N PRO A 204 8.34 -22.07 -10.67
CA PRO A 204 8.05 -23.46 -10.36
C PRO A 204 8.64 -24.39 -11.44
N ALA A 205 9.09 -25.59 -11.06
CA ALA A 205 9.66 -26.56 -12.01
C ALA A 205 8.66 -26.97 -13.11
N SER A 206 7.36 -27.01 -12.79
CA SER A 206 6.28 -27.29 -13.73
C SER A 206 5.77 -26.06 -14.49
N GLY A 207 6.36 -24.89 -14.29
CA GLY A 207 5.85 -23.59 -14.74
C GLY A 207 4.46 -23.29 -14.17
N ASP A 208 3.65 -22.54 -14.91
CA ASP A 208 2.30 -22.11 -14.52
C ASP A 208 1.35 -23.26 -14.15
N ARG A 209 1.64 -24.50 -14.59
CA ARG A 209 0.87 -25.69 -14.20
C ARG A 209 0.94 -25.97 -12.69
N TYR A 210 1.94 -25.41 -11.99
CA TYR A 210 1.99 -25.48 -10.54
C TYR A 210 0.73 -24.91 -9.91
N PHE A 211 0.17 -23.81 -10.44
CA PHE A 211 -0.98 -23.17 -9.83
C PHE A 211 -2.31 -23.89 -10.09
N GLN A 212 -2.32 -24.89 -10.98
CA GLN A 212 -3.52 -25.65 -11.31
C GLN A 212 -3.76 -26.79 -10.30
N PRO A 213 -5.02 -27.16 -10.00
CA PRO A 213 -6.26 -26.72 -10.66
C PRO A 213 -6.91 -25.45 -10.09
N SER A 214 -6.26 -24.72 -9.18
CA SER A 214 -6.66 -23.35 -8.87
C SER A 214 -6.50 -22.46 -10.11
N LEU A 215 -7.30 -21.40 -10.21
CA LEU A 215 -7.20 -20.40 -11.28
C LEU A 215 -6.34 -19.20 -10.89
N ALA A 216 -5.73 -19.25 -9.70
CA ALA A 216 -4.85 -18.21 -9.20
C ALA A 216 -3.54 -18.18 -9.99
N ARG A 217 -3.00 -16.99 -10.21
CA ARG A 217 -1.79 -16.78 -11.01
C ARG A 217 -0.91 -15.73 -10.38
N THR A 218 0.40 -15.85 -10.60
CA THR A 218 1.33 -14.73 -10.39
C THR A 218 1.50 -13.94 -11.68
N ASP A 219 1.88 -12.68 -11.57
CA ASP A 219 2.06 -11.78 -12.72
C ASP A 219 3.23 -12.17 -13.63
N ASP A 220 4.24 -12.84 -13.08
CA ASP A 220 5.44 -13.27 -13.79
C ASP A 220 5.66 -14.79 -13.81
N GLY A 221 4.68 -15.57 -13.31
CA GLY A 221 4.73 -17.03 -13.23
C GLY A 221 5.71 -17.58 -12.18
N LYS A 222 6.30 -16.74 -11.33
CA LYS A 222 7.24 -17.14 -10.28
C LYS A 222 6.58 -17.24 -8.91
N PHE A 223 7.26 -17.88 -7.98
CA PHE A 223 6.92 -17.85 -6.56
C PHE A 223 7.16 -16.46 -5.95
N ILE A 224 6.36 -16.13 -4.95
CA ILE A 224 6.47 -14.92 -4.14
C ILE A 224 7.07 -15.29 -2.78
N ALA A 225 8.13 -14.58 -2.37
CA ALA A 225 8.76 -14.83 -1.07
C ALA A 225 7.76 -14.67 0.09
N LYS A 226 7.74 -15.63 1.02
CA LYS A 226 6.76 -15.64 2.14
C LYS A 226 6.86 -14.40 3.02
N GLU A 227 8.04 -13.84 3.21
CA GLU A 227 8.28 -12.62 4.01
C GLU A 227 7.61 -11.39 3.38
N ARG A 228 7.31 -11.43 2.08
CA ARG A 228 6.56 -10.38 1.39
C ARG A 228 5.06 -10.55 1.53
N LEU A 229 4.56 -11.78 1.70
CA LEU A 229 3.15 -12.06 1.92
C LEU A 229 2.74 -11.99 3.40
N MET A 230 3.66 -12.24 4.33
CA MET A 230 3.42 -12.26 5.78
C MET A 230 3.84 -10.95 6.46
N ARG A 231 3.11 -9.87 6.15
CA ARG A 231 3.45 -8.49 6.60
C ARG A 231 2.47 -7.89 7.61
N ASP A 232 1.53 -8.66 8.14
CA ASP A 232 0.43 -8.16 8.97
C ASP A 232 0.91 -7.41 10.22
N SER A 233 1.99 -7.88 10.85
CA SER A 233 2.62 -7.22 12.00
C SER A 233 3.11 -5.81 11.68
N SER A 234 3.60 -5.59 10.46
CA SER A 234 4.03 -4.26 9.98
C SER A 234 2.83 -3.39 9.61
N CYS A 235 1.78 -3.97 9.01
CA CYS A 235 0.53 -3.27 8.74
C CYS A 235 -0.11 -2.75 10.04
N ARG A 236 -0.11 -3.56 11.11
CA ARG A 236 -0.62 -3.24 12.43
C ARG A 236 -0.01 -1.98 13.05
N GLU A 237 1.23 -1.64 12.72
CA GLU A 237 1.90 -0.45 13.27
C GLU A 237 1.21 0.87 12.84
N CYS A 238 0.51 0.88 11.70
CA CYS A 238 -0.26 2.04 11.22
C CYS A 238 -1.78 1.79 11.15
N HIS A 239 -2.20 0.52 11.15
CA HIS A 239 -3.59 0.09 11.06
C HIS A 239 -4.00 -0.86 12.21
N PRO A 240 -3.83 -0.46 13.48
CA PRO A 240 -4.07 -1.34 14.62
C PRO A 240 -5.53 -1.77 14.75
N GLN A 241 -6.50 -0.89 14.47
CA GLN A 241 -7.93 -1.22 14.59
C GLN A 241 -8.34 -2.21 13.49
N THR A 242 -7.94 -1.92 12.26
CA THR A 242 -8.20 -2.79 11.10
C THR A 242 -7.61 -4.17 11.31
N HIS A 243 -6.35 -4.25 11.77
CA HIS A 243 -5.70 -5.52 12.07
C HIS A 243 -6.43 -6.28 13.17
N ALA A 244 -6.87 -5.62 14.25
CA ALA A 244 -7.61 -6.28 15.32
C ALA A 244 -8.93 -6.90 14.83
N ARG A 245 -9.62 -6.24 13.88
CA ARG A 245 -10.83 -6.80 13.25
C ARG A 245 -10.52 -7.99 12.34
N TRP A 246 -9.49 -7.87 11.49
CA TRP A 246 -9.04 -8.96 10.63
C TRP A 246 -8.58 -10.19 11.43
N HIS A 247 -7.86 -9.99 12.52
CA HIS A 247 -7.33 -11.06 13.37
C HIS A 247 -8.44 -12.00 13.86
N ASP A 248 -9.64 -11.50 14.12
CA ASP A 248 -10.78 -12.30 14.58
C ASP A 248 -11.70 -12.77 13.43
N SER A 249 -11.30 -12.56 12.18
CA SER A 249 -12.09 -12.89 11.00
C SER A 249 -11.85 -14.33 10.51
N ALA A 250 -12.82 -14.87 9.78
CA ALA A 250 -12.66 -16.14 9.08
C ALA A 250 -11.57 -16.11 8.00
N HIS A 251 -11.19 -14.93 7.50
CA HIS A 251 -10.09 -14.79 6.55
C HIS A 251 -8.73 -15.01 7.22
N HIS A 252 -8.54 -14.55 8.45
CA HIS A 252 -7.35 -14.92 9.23
C HIS A 252 -7.32 -16.42 9.51
N PHE A 253 -8.47 -16.99 9.91
CA PHE A 253 -8.64 -18.43 10.17
C PHE A 253 -9.09 -19.23 8.93
N SER A 254 -8.52 -18.92 7.76
CA SER A 254 -8.87 -19.59 6.51
C SER A 254 -7.96 -20.78 6.18
N SER A 255 -6.77 -20.86 6.77
CA SER A 255 -5.76 -21.88 6.47
C SER A 255 -5.76 -22.98 7.56
N PHE A 256 -4.63 -23.64 7.77
CA PHE A 256 -4.51 -24.77 8.70
C PHE A 256 -4.66 -24.38 10.19
N ASN A 257 -4.65 -23.08 10.49
CA ASN A 257 -5.05 -22.52 11.79
C ASN A 257 -6.56 -22.69 12.09
N ASN A 258 -7.34 -23.28 11.19
CA ASN A 258 -8.74 -23.66 11.41
C ASN A 258 -8.88 -25.20 11.43
N PRO A 259 -9.29 -25.80 12.56
CA PRO A 259 -9.31 -27.25 12.71
C PRO A 259 -10.30 -27.95 11.75
N ALA A 260 -11.41 -27.29 11.38
CA ALA A 260 -12.37 -27.87 10.44
C ALA A 260 -11.81 -27.91 9.02
N TYR A 261 -11.09 -26.85 8.61
CA TYR A 261 -10.41 -26.79 7.32
C TYR A 261 -9.24 -27.78 7.26
N LEU A 262 -8.39 -27.79 8.27
CA LEU A 262 -7.25 -28.71 8.37
C LEU A 262 -7.68 -30.18 8.22
N ALA A 263 -8.74 -30.59 8.93
CA ALA A 263 -9.28 -31.94 8.82
C ALA A 263 -9.75 -32.25 7.38
N SER A 264 -10.43 -31.30 6.73
CA SER A 264 -10.96 -31.46 5.38
C SER A 264 -9.85 -31.59 4.34
N VAL A 265 -8.79 -30.77 4.41
CA VAL A 265 -7.66 -30.85 3.48
C VAL A 265 -6.85 -32.12 3.69
N ARG A 266 -6.59 -32.52 4.94
CA ARG A 266 -5.87 -33.77 5.22
C ARG A 266 -6.61 -34.99 4.67
N GLN A 267 -7.93 -35.08 4.93
CA GLN A 267 -8.74 -36.15 4.36
C GLN A 267 -8.74 -36.12 2.82
N THR A 268 -8.85 -34.93 2.23
CA THR A 268 -8.79 -34.77 0.77
C THR A 268 -7.44 -35.25 0.23
N ARG A 269 -6.33 -34.83 0.84
CA ARG A 269 -4.98 -35.24 0.44
C ARG A 269 -4.75 -36.74 0.60
N GLU A 270 -5.28 -37.37 1.64
CA GLU A 270 -5.23 -38.82 1.82
C GLU A 270 -5.97 -39.55 0.68
N VAL A 271 -7.18 -39.11 0.34
CA VAL A 271 -7.96 -39.67 -0.77
C VAL A 271 -7.26 -39.46 -2.11
N LEU A 272 -6.73 -38.26 -2.36
CA LEU A 272 -5.99 -37.94 -3.59
C LEU A 272 -4.73 -38.79 -3.71
N LEU A 273 -3.95 -38.92 -2.64
CA LEU A 273 -2.74 -39.72 -2.66
C LEU A 273 -3.04 -41.20 -2.94
N ALA A 274 -4.11 -41.74 -2.34
CA ALA A 274 -4.55 -43.11 -2.59
C ALA A 274 -5.11 -43.32 -4.01
N ARG A 275 -5.80 -42.32 -4.57
CA ARG A 275 -6.47 -42.41 -5.88
C ARG A 275 -5.53 -42.10 -7.06
N ASP A 276 -4.73 -41.05 -6.93
CA ASP A 276 -3.98 -40.41 -8.03
C ASP A 276 -2.46 -40.56 -7.87
N GLY A 277 -1.97 -40.91 -6.67
CA GLY A 277 -0.55 -41.01 -6.37
C GLY A 277 0.14 -39.68 -6.07
N ASP A 278 -0.61 -38.58 -6.04
CA ASP A 278 -0.15 -37.26 -5.61
C ASP A 278 -1.27 -36.45 -4.93
N VAL A 279 -0.95 -35.25 -4.44
CA VAL A 279 -1.88 -34.36 -3.74
C VAL A 279 -2.15 -33.06 -4.52
N HIS A 280 -1.74 -32.96 -5.78
CA HIS A 280 -1.76 -31.71 -6.54
C HIS A 280 -3.17 -31.15 -6.72
N ALA A 281 -4.19 -32.00 -6.81
CA ALA A 281 -5.57 -31.51 -6.91
C ALA A 281 -6.01 -30.70 -5.68
N SER A 282 -5.35 -30.85 -4.52
CA SER A 282 -5.60 -30.05 -3.31
C SER A 282 -5.19 -28.57 -3.46
N ARG A 283 -4.40 -28.21 -4.48
CA ARG A 283 -4.10 -26.80 -4.82
C ARG A 283 -5.36 -26.01 -5.16
N PHE A 284 -6.44 -26.69 -5.57
CA PHE A 284 -7.78 -26.11 -5.67
C PHE A 284 -8.19 -25.35 -4.40
N CYS A 285 -7.91 -25.92 -3.22
CA CYS A 285 -8.20 -25.30 -1.92
C CYS A 285 -7.23 -24.15 -1.64
N ALA A 286 -5.94 -24.38 -1.93
CA ALA A 286 -4.83 -23.51 -1.57
C ALA A 286 -4.93 -22.10 -2.16
N GLY A 287 -5.48 -21.96 -3.37
CA GLY A 287 -5.67 -20.65 -4.01
C GLY A 287 -6.57 -19.69 -3.22
N CYS A 288 -7.54 -20.21 -2.47
CA CYS A 288 -8.44 -19.40 -1.64
C CYS A 288 -8.04 -19.39 -0.16
N HIS A 289 -7.56 -20.52 0.37
CA HIS A 289 -7.40 -20.74 1.81
C HIS A 289 -5.95 -20.70 2.28
N ASP A 290 -5.00 -21.18 1.47
CA ASP A 290 -3.58 -21.30 1.83
C ASP A 290 -2.66 -20.47 0.90
N PRO A 291 -2.98 -19.20 0.58
CA PRO A 291 -2.27 -18.46 -0.45
C PRO A 291 -0.79 -18.24 -0.11
N VAL A 292 -0.43 -18.09 1.17
CA VAL A 292 0.97 -17.91 1.58
C VAL A 292 1.85 -19.13 1.27
N PRO A 293 1.56 -20.34 1.79
CA PRO A 293 2.33 -21.53 1.40
C PRO A 293 2.18 -21.84 -0.09
N PHE A 294 1.04 -21.55 -0.70
CA PHE A 294 0.81 -21.82 -2.11
C PHE A 294 1.72 -20.99 -3.02
N PHE A 295 1.73 -19.66 -2.86
CA PHE A 295 2.53 -18.77 -3.70
C PHE A 295 4.03 -18.77 -3.35
N SER A 296 4.41 -19.22 -2.16
CA SER A 296 5.83 -19.39 -1.80
C SER A 296 6.42 -20.73 -2.27
N GLY A 297 5.59 -21.64 -2.76
CA GLY A 297 6.00 -22.98 -3.19
C GLY A 297 6.04 -24.01 -2.07
N ALA A 298 5.81 -23.60 -0.82
CA ALA A 298 5.86 -24.49 0.34
C ALA A 298 4.73 -25.51 0.38
N PHE A 299 3.55 -25.18 -0.18
CA PHE A 299 2.34 -26.03 -0.08
C PHE A 299 2.51 -27.45 -0.65
N ASP A 300 3.37 -27.60 -1.65
CA ASP A 300 3.67 -28.88 -2.32
C ASP A 300 4.99 -29.51 -1.86
N ASP A 301 5.69 -28.92 -0.88
CA ASP A 301 6.84 -29.59 -0.29
C ASP A 301 6.36 -30.92 0.31
N PRO A 302 6.92 -32.08 -0.08
CA PRO A 302 6.52 -33.37 0.49
C PRO A 302 6.74 -33.46 2.00
N ASN A 303 7.58 -32.59 2.56
CA ASN A 303 7.84 -32.47 4.00
C ASN A 303 7.19 -31.21 4.61
N TYR A 304 6.21 -30.62 3.93
CA TYR A 304 5.50 -29.44 4.43
C TYR A 304 4.81 -29.76 5.76
N ASP A 305 5.17 -29.00 6.80
CA ASP A 305 4.53 -29.09 8.11
C ASP A 305 3.28 -28.20 8.11
N ASP A 306 2.11 -28.83 7.99
CA ASP A 306 0.81 -28.15 7.97
C ASP A 306 0.34 -27.70 9.37
N VAL A 307 1.19 -27.80 10.41
CA VAL A 307 0.91 -27.35 11.77
C VAL A 307 1.91 -26.30 12.24
N ASP A 308 3.21 -26.62 12.21
CA ASP A 308 4.24 -25.79 12.84
C ASP A 308 4.93 -24.84 11.87
N ASP A 309 4.75 -25.00 10.54
CA ASP A 309 5.29 -24.02 9.59
C ASP A 309 4.57 -22.67 9.76
N PRO A 310 5.31 -21.54 9.86
CA PRO A 310 4.71 -20.22 9.98
C PRO A 310 3.69 -19.89 8.87
N THR A 311 3.89 -20.39 7.65
CA THR A 311 2.96 -20.14 6.54
C THR A 311 1.66 -20.94 6.69
N ALA A 312 1.66 -22.05 7.43
CA ALA A 312 0.48 -22.89 7.63
C ALA A 312 -0.62 -22.18 8.42
N ASN A 313 -0.20 -21.23 9.27
CA ASN A 313 -1.10 -20.48 10.14
C ASN A 313 -1.36 -19.05 9.65
N ALA A 314 -0.92 -18.70 8.44
CA ALA A 314 -0.98 -17.33 7.94
C ALA A 314 -2.40 -16.91 7.51
N GLY A 315 -3.20 -17.86 6.99
CA GLY A 315 -4.49 -17.55 6.39
C GLY A 315 -4.38 -16.61 5.19
N ILE A 316 -5.44 -15.83 4.98
CA ILE A 316 -5.45 -14.72 4.03
C ILE A 316 -4.94 -13.48 4.77
N THR A 317 -3.65 -13.17 4.56
CA THR A 317 -2.99 -11.99 5.14
C THR A 317 -3.50 -10.69 4.51
N CYS A 318 -3.22 -9.55 5.16
CA CYS A 318 -3.47 -8.23 4.58
C CYS A 318 -2.83 -8.13 3.18
N THR A 319 -1.61 -8.65 3.04
CA THR A 319 -0.87 -8.55 1.78
C THR A 319 -1.43 -9.46 0.71
N VAL A 320 -1.88 -10.67 1.03
CA VAL A 320 -2.52 -11.55 0.04
C VAL A 320 -3.69 -10.85 -0.63
N CYS A 321 -4.61 -10.28 0.13
CA CYS A 321 -5.75 -9.55 -0.44
C CYS A 321 -5.30 -8.30 -1.21
N HIS A 322 -4.44 -7.48 -0.60
CA HIS A 322 -4.07 -6.18 -1.14
C HIS A 322 -3.03 -6.21 -2.26
N ALA A 323 -2.36 -7.34 -2.47
CA ALA A 323 -1.39 -7.56 -3.56
C ALA A 323 -2.03 -8.11 -4.84
N ILE A 324 -3.32 -8.47 -4.82
CA ILE A 324 -4.05 -8.82 -6.03
C ILE A 324 -4.06 -7.59 -6.96
N GLU A 325 -3.62 -7.77 -8.20
CA GLU A 325 -3.50 -6.72 -9.21
C GLU A 325 -4.67 -6.72 -10.19
N SER A 326 -5.17 -7.90 -10.56
CA SER A 326 -6.25 -8.02 -11.52
C SER A 326 -7.10 -9.27 -11.32
N ILE A 327 -8.30 -9.24 -11.88
CA ILE A 327 -9.28 -10.33 -11.88
C ILE A 327 -9.59 -10.62 -13.35
N PRO A 328 -8.96 -11.62 -13.97
CA PRO A 328 -9.08 -11.87 -15.41
C PRO A 328 -10.46 -12.37 -15.84
N GLY A 329 -11.25 -12.91 -14.91
CA GLY A 329 -12.54 -13.51 -15.18
C GLY A 329 -13.37 -13.72 -13.91
N ASN A 330 -14.59 -14.20 -14.10
CA ASN A 330 -15.57 -14.41 -13.03
C ASN A 330 -15.90 -15.89 -12.82
N ARG A 331 -14.97 -16.81 -13.13
CA ARG A 331 -15.21 -18.26 -12.99
C ARG A 331 -15.20 -18.73 -11.54
N GLY A 332 -14.58 -17.95 -10.65
CA GLY A 332 -14.34 -18.35 -9.27
C GLY A 332 -13.06 -19.16 -9.11
N ASN A 333 -12.96 -20.02 -8.10
CA ASN A 333 -11.80 -20.90 -7.85
C ASN A 333 -10.45 -20.15 -7.78
N ALA A 334 -10.44 -19.01 -7.10
CA ALA A 334 -9.31 -18.09 -6.98
C ALA A 334 -8.85 -17.49 -8.32
N GLU A 335 -9.74 -17.20 -9.27
CA GLU A 335 -9.37 -16.54 -10.52
C GLU A 335 -8.94 -15.08 -10.31
N PHE A 336 -7.70 -14.88 -9.86
CA PHE A 336 -7.03 -13.60 -9.70
C PHE A 336 -5.56 -13.69 -10.11
N VAL A 337 -4.97 -12.52 -10.38
CA VAL A 337 -3.52 -12.36 -10.55
C VAL A 337 -2.99 -11.58 -9.36
N ILE A 338 -2.09 -12.19 -8.60
CA ILE A 338 -1.34 -11.55 -7.52
C ILE A 338 0.06 -11.22 -8.01
N ALA A 339 0.55 -10.03 -7.66
CA ALA A 339 1.94 -9.66 -7.93
C ALA A 339 2.74 -9.61 -6.64
N GLN A 340 4.05 -9.83 -6.74
CA GLN A 340 4.92 -9.60 -5.60
C GLN A 340 4.92 -8.09 -5.25
N PRO A 341 4.56 -7.69 -4.02
CA PRO A 341 4.54 -6.27 -3.67
C PRO A 341 5.93 -5.67 -3.67
N ASP A 342 6.11 -4.55 -4.36
CA ASP A 342 7.31 -3.74 -4.20
C ASP A 342 7.34 -3.05 -2.84
N LEU A 343 8.52 -3.01 -2.24
CA LEU A 343 8.70 -2.56 -0.86
C LEU A 343 9.49 -1.26 -0.76
N TYR A 344 9.18 -0.48 0.27
CA TYR A 344 10.03 0.64 0.68
C TYR A 344 11.38 0.14 1.23
N PRO A 345 12.42 0.98 1.20
CA PRO A 345 13.72 0.68 1.80
C PRO A 345 13.57 0.15 3.23
N PHE A 346 14.31 -0.90 3.54
CA PHE A 346 14.33 -1.55 4.86
C PHE A 346 13.02 -2.20 5.33
N ALA A 347 12.06 -2.45 4.44
CA ALA A 347 10.80 -3.09 4.83
C ALA A 347 11.01 -4.46 5.49
N LEU A 348 11.99 -5.24 5.00
CA LEU A 348 12.34 -6.57 5.51
C LEU A 348 13.45 -6.55 6.58
N SER A 349 13.86 -5.37 7.05
CA SER A 349 14.91 -5.26 8.06
C SER A 349 14.38 -5.59 9.46
N GLU A 350 15.13 -6.38 10.20
CA GLU A 350 14.89 -6.67 11.62
C GLU A 350 15.42 -5.57 12.56
N SER A 351 16.31 -4.71 12.07
CA SER A 351 16.89 -3.62 12.87
C SER A 351 15.84 -2.54 13.21
N PRO A 352 15.58 -2.25 14.51
CA PRO A 352 14.54 -1.29 14.91
C PRO A 352 14.73 0.12 14.32
N SER A 353 15.99 0.56 14.14
CA SER A 353 16.30 1.87 13.57
C SER A 353 15.97 1.92 12.08
N LEU A 354 16.26 0.85 11.33
CA LEU A 354 15.95 0.77 9.90
C LEU A 354 14.45 0.59 9.65
N SER A 355 13.74 -0.19 10.46
CA SER A 355 12.27 -0.29 10.40
C SER A 355 11.60 1.04 10.75
N TRP A 356 12.18 1.81 11.69
CA TRP A 356 11.72 3.19 11.94
C TRP A 356 11.89 4.09 10.72
N ILE A 357 13.04 4.01 10.03
CA ILE A 357 13.26 4.75 8.78
C ILE A 357 12.23 4.35 7.72
N ASN A 358 11.96 3.05 7.56
CA ASN A 358 10.94 2.54 6.64
C ASN A 358 9.57 3.19 6.90
N ARG A 359 9.12 3.21 8.16
CA ARG A 359 7.87 3.87 8.55
C ARG A 359 7.84 5.36 8.19
N GLN A 360 8.93 6.08 8.48
CA GLN A 360 8.99 7.51 8.17
C GLN A 360 8.92 7.76 6.65
N LEU A 361 9.54 6.90 5.84
CA LEU A 361 9.47 6.99 4.37
C LEU A 361 8.03 6.79 3.86
N ILE A 362 7.32 5.78 4.37
CA ILE A 362 5.91 5.53 4.03
C ILE A 362 5.05 6.75 4.40
N LYS A 363 5.18 7.25 5.64
CA LYS A 363 4.42 8.42 6.12
C LYS A 363 4.75 9.69 5.34
N ALA A 364 6.00 9.89 4.95
CA ALA A 364 6.45 11.05 4.20
C ALA A 364 5.91 11.07 2.76
N LYS A 365 5.89 9.92 2.09
CA LYS A 365 5.45 9.78 0.69
C LYS A 365 4.54 8.55 0.52
N PRO A 366 3.27 8.60 0.96
CA PRO A 366 2.37 7.43 1.00
C PRO A 366 1.76 7.02 -0.35
N SER A 367 2.03 7.77 -1.43
CA SER A 367 1.46 7.49 -2.77
C SER A 367 1.84 6.10 -3.28
N PHE A 368 3.11 5.73 -3.11
CA PHE A 368 3.60 4.42 -3.52
C PHE A 368 2.95 3.30 -2.69
N HIS A 369 2.92 3.42 -1.36
CA HIS A 369 2.18 2.49 -0.48
C HIS A 369 0.71 2.32 -0.90
N LYS A 370 0.00 3.42 -1.15
CA LYS A 370 -1.40 3.38 -1.59
C LYS A 370 -1.56 2.62 -2.91
N LYS A 371 -0.69 2.83 -3.91
CA LYS A 371 -0.78 2.10 -5.18
C LYS A 371 -0.49 0.61 -5.00
N THR A 372 0.53 0.27 -4.23
CA THR A 372 0.93 -1.11 -4.00
C THR A 372 -0.20 -1.93 -3.37
N TYR A 373 -0.99 -1.34 -2.48
CA TYR A 373 -1.99 -2.09 -1.70
C TYR A 373 -3.46 -1.76 -2.00
N LEU A 374 -3.77 -0.66 -2.70
CA LEU A 374 -5.16 -0.26 -2.97
C LEU A 374 -5.41 -0.03 -4.46
N LYS A 375 -6.04 -1.03 -5.09
CA LYS A 375 -6.50 -1.03 -6.47
C LYS A 375 -8.03 -0.85 -6.54
N PRO A 376 -8.58 -0.31 -7.65
CA PRO A 376 -10.03 -0.16 -7.83
C PRO A 376 -10.81 -1.48 -7.71
N ILE A 377 -10.20 -2.61 -8.09
CA ILE A 377 -10.83 -3.95 -8.04
C ILE A 377 -11.33 -4.33 -6.64
N HIS A 378 -10.70 -3.84 -5.56
CA HIS A 378 -11.15 -4.13 -4.18
C HIS A 378 -12.56 -3.58 -3.86
N GLN A 379 -13.10 -2.70 -4.70
CA GLN A 379 -14.44 -2.13 -4.56
C GLN A 379 -15.50 -2.85 -5.40
N THR A 380 -15.12 -3.93 -6.08
CA THR A 380 -15.98 -4.70 -7.00
C THR A 380 -16.46 -5.98 -6.34
N ALA A 381 -17.63 -6.48 -6.75
CA ALA A 381 -18.14 -7.77 -6.26
C ALA A 381 -17.29 -8.94 -6.79
N GLU A 382 -16.70 -8.78 -7.97
CA GLU A 382 -15.83 -9.76 -8.63
C GLU A 382 -14.62 -10.10 -7.75
N PHE A 383 -14.10 -9.14 -6.99
CA PHE A 383 -12.98 -9.38 -6.06
C PHE A 383 -13.32 -10.46 -5.04
N CYS A 384 -14.45 -10.31 -4.33
CA CYS A 384 -14.94 -11.33 -3.41
C CYS A 384 -15.34 -12.61 -4.16
N GLY A 385 -15.89 -12.45 -5.37
CA GLY A 385 -16.29 -13.56 -6.24
C GLY A 385 -15.16 -14.49 -6.66
N THR A 386 -13.89 -14.04 -6.61
CA THR A 386 -12.74 -14.92 -6.90
C THR A 386 -12.70 -16.14 -5.99
N CYS A 387 -13.04 -15.97 -4.70
CA CYS A 387 -13.08 -17.05 -3.71
C CYS A 387 -14.52 -17.49 -3.34
N HIS A 388 -15.48 -16.56 -3.33
CA HIS A 388 -16.90 -16.84 -2.97
C HIS A 388 -17.76 -17.34 -4.13
N LYS A 389 -17.14 -17.70 -5.25
CA LYS A 389 -17.70 -18.49 -6.33
C LYS A 389 -16.82 -19.71 -6.53
N VAL A 390 -17.40 -20.88 -6.38
CA VAL A 390 -16.67 -22.14 -6.40
C VAL A 390 -17.38 -23.14 -7.30
N HIS A 391 -16.58 -23.89 -8.03
CA HIS A 391 -17.00 -25.10 -8.71
C HIS A 391 -15.99 -26.21 -8.48
N ILE A 392 -16.45 -27.44 -8.37
CA ILE A 392 -15.58 -28.61 -8.20
C ILE A 392 -15.15 -29.05 -9.61
N PRO A 393 -13.85 -28.93 -9.93
CA PRO A 393 -13.34 -29.28 -11.25
C PRO A 393 -13.15 -30.80 -11.40
N GLU A 394 -13.04 -31.28 -12.64
CA GLU A 394 -12.83 -32.70 -12.95
C GLU A 394 -11.51 -33.22 -12.38
N GLU A 395 -10.48 -32.38 -12.36
CA GLU A 395 -9.19 -32.68 -11.77
C GLU A 395 -9.31 -33.07 -10.28
N LEU A 396 -10.30 -32.51 -9.56
CA LEU A 396 -10.53 -32.84 -8.14
C LEU A 396 -11.39 -34.10 -7.98
N ASN A 397 -12.45 -34.26 -8.78
CA ASN A 397 -13.47 -35.30 -8.54
C ASN A 397 -13.45 -36.50 -9.52
N GLN A 398 -12.68 -36.44 -10.61
CA GLN A 398 -12.58 -37.45 -11.68
C GLN A 398 -13.94 -37.85 -12.31
N TYR A 399 -14.93 -36.95 -12.29
CA TYR A 399 -16.28 -37.20 -12.78
C TYR A 399 -16.74 -36.16 -13.80
N ARG A 400 -17.05 -34.94 -13.35
CA ARG A 400 -17.49 -33.82 -14.19
C ARG A 400 -17.41 -32.51 -13.42
N TRP A 401 -17.54 -31.39 -14.10
CA TRP A 401 -17.80 -30.10 -13.45
C TRP A 401 -19.05 -30.17 -12.56
N LEU A 402 -18.90 -29.86 -11.27
CA LEU A 402 -20.02 -29.74 -10.33
C LEU A 402 -20.06 -28.33 -9.73
N ARG A 403 -21.26 -27.79 -9.54
CA ARG A 403 -21.42 -26.52 -8.84
C ARG A 403 -21.03 -26.72 -7.37
N GLY A 404 -20.11 -25.88 -6.89
CA GLY A 404 -19.75 -25.77 -5.47
C GLY A 404 -20.50 -24.62 -4.80
N GLN A 405 -19.95 -24.13 -3.69
CA GLN A 405 -20.46 -22.93 -3.02
C GLN A 405 -20.45 -21.73 -3.98
N ASN A 406 -21.56 -21.00 -4.06
CA ASN A 406 -21.67 -19.88 -4.99
C ASN A 406 -22.57 -18.78 -4.43
N HIS A 407 -21.96 -17.87 -3.69
CA HIS A 407 -22.65 -16.71 -3.14
C HIS A 407 -22.67 -15.55 -4.12
N TYR A 408 -21.65 -15.40 -4.97
CA TYR A 408 -21.58 -14.32 -5.95
C TYR A 408 -22.75 -14.36 -6.95
N ASP A 409 -23.00 -15.49 -7.63
CA ASP A 409 -24.10 -15.52 -8.61
C ASP A 409 -25.47 -15.43 -7.92
N SER A 410 -25.62 -16.05 -6.73
CA SER A 410 -26.87 -15.98 -5.95
C SER A 410 -27.20 -14.54 -5.57
N TRP A 411 -26.22 -13.79 -5.05
CA TRP A 411 -26.34 -12.36 -4.76
C TRP A 411 -26.62 -11.55 -6.02
N LEU A 412 -25.86 -11.76 -7.10
CA LEU A 412 -25.98 -11.03 -8.35
C LEU A 412 -27.39 -11.19 -8.94
N LEU A 413 -27.96 -12.39 -8.87
CA LEU A 413 -29.31 -12.69 -9.37
C LEU A 413 -30.44 -12.28 -8.40
N SER A 414 -30.11 -11.84 -7.20
CA SER A 414 -31.09 -11.36 -6.21
C SER A 414 -31.49 -9.90 -6.43
N GLY A 415 -32.56 -9.47 -5.74
CA GLY A 415 -32.99 -8.07 -5.76
C GLY A 415 -32.04 -7.18 -4.96
N VAL A 416 -31.25 -7.76 -4.05
CA VAL A 416 -30.29 -7.04 -3.21
C VAL A 416 -29.16 -6.43 -4.04
N SER A 417 -28.69 -7.11 -5.08
CA SER A 417 -27.69 -6.55 -5.99
C SER A 417 -28.22 -5.40 -6.84
N GLY A 418 -29.55 -5.32 -7.02
CA GLY A 418 -30.21 -4.43 -7.97
C GLY A 418 -30.17 -4.92 -9.43
N HIS A 419 -29.56 -6.08 -9.71
CA HIS A 419 -29.47 -6.65 -11.07
C HIS A 419 -30.52 -7.74 -11.34
N GLY A 420 -31.03 -8.40 -10.29
CA GLY A 420 -31.88 -9.57 -10.42
C GLY A 420 -33.31 -9.27 -10.87
N VAL A 421 -33.56 -9.17 -12.18
CA VAL A 421 -34.89 -8.88 -12.77
C VAL A 421 -36.00 -9.83 -12.31
N ALA A 422 -35.67 -11.09 -12.03
CA ALA A 422 -36.62 -12.11 -11.59
C ALA A 422 -36.91 -12.10 -10.07
N SER A 423 -36.41 -11.10 -9.34
CA SER A 423 -36.54 -11.06 -7.89
C SER A 423 -37.95 -10.69 -7.46
N PHE A 424 -38.49 -11.44 -6.52
CA PHE A 424 -39.79 -11.17 -5.91
C PHE A 424 -39.76 -10.00 -4.91
N TYR A 425 -38.58 -9.68 -4.37
CA TYR A 425 -38.36 -8.63 -3.39
C TYR A 425 -37.11 -7.83 -3.74
N TYR A 426 -37.20 -6.51 -3.60
CA TYR A 426 -36.09 -5.58 -3.72
C TYR A 426 -36.00 -4.75 -2.44
N PRO A 427 -34.80 -4.57 -1.86
CA PRO A 427 -34.63 -3.60 -0.78
C PRO A 427 -34.76 -2.17 -1.32
N ASP A 428 -35.07 -1.22 -0.43
CA ASP A 428 -35.16 0.20 -0.78
C ASP A 428 -33.85 0.76 -1.35
N GLN A 429 -32.71 0.18 -0.93
CA GLN A 429 -31.39 0.47 -1.46
C GLN A 429 -30.69 -0.83 -1.83
N SER A 430 -30.30 -0.94 -3.10
CA SER A 430 -29.46 -2.06 -3.55
C SER A 430 -28.04 -1.93 -2.99
N GLN A 431 -27.40 -3.08 -2.80
CA GLN A 431 -25.99 -3.20 -2.46
C GLN A 431 -25.25 -3.53 -3.74
N PRO A 432 -24.43 -2.62 -4.31
CA PRO A 432 -23.76 -2.85 -5.60
C PRO A 432 -22.52 -3.77 -5.50
N ASN A 433 -22.08 -4.09 -4.28
CA ASN A 433 -20.98 -5.02 -4.02
C ASN A 433 -21.12 -5.67 -2.64
N CYS A 434 -20.22 -6.60 -2.34
CA CYS A 434 -20.20 -7.34 -1.07
C CYS A 434 -19.77 -6.48 0.12
N ASN A 435 -18.94 -5.45 -0.11
CA ASN A 435 -18.33 -4.62 0.94
C ASN A 435 -19.39 -3.84 1.74
N GLY A 436 -20.53 -3.50 1.13
CA GLY A 436 -21.62 -2.79 1.81
C GLY A 436 -22.15 -3.54 3.04
N CYS A 437 -22.23 -4.87 2.97
CA CYS A 437 -22.70 -5.72 4.07
C CYS A 437 -21.54 -6.37 4.85
N HIS A 438 -20.50 -6.83 4.16
CA HIS A 438 -19.41 -7.60 4.77
C HIS A 438 -18.21 -6.74 5.20
N MET A 439 -18.16 -5.46 4.82
CA MET A 439 -17.16 -4.53 5.34
C MET A 439 -17.85 -3.26 5.83
N PRO A 440 -18.77 -3.38 6.81
CA PRO A 440 -19.57 -2.26 7.30
C PRO A 440 -18.65 -1.16 7.83
N ARG A 441 -19.15 0.06 7.82
CA ARG A 441 -18.36 1.20 8.31
C ARG A 441 -18.22 1.10 9.82
N MET A 442 -17.01 1.33 10.32
CA MET A 442 -16.72 1.45 11.74
C MET A 442 -15.99 2.76 12.00
N ASN A 443 -16.26 3.40 13.13
CA ASN A 443 -15.47 4.56 13.54
C ASN A 443 -14.03 4.12 13.84
N GLY A 444 -13.07 4.93 13.42
CA GLY A 444 -11.66 4.66 13.67
C GLY A 444 -10.76 5.72 13.08
N ASP A 445 -9.55 5.79 13.60
CA ASP A 445 -8.54 6.79 13.29
C ASP A 445 -7.23 6.19 12.74
N ASP A 446 -7.25 4.91 12.36
CA ASP A 446 -6.14 4.27 11.61
C ASP A 446 -5.73 5.15 10.42
N PHE A 447 -4.47 5.06 10.02
CA PHE A 447 -3.99 5.79 8.85
C PHE A 447 -4.85 5.45 7.62
N GLY A 448 -5.35 6.48 6.93
CA GLY A 448 -6.23 6.28 5.77
C GLY A 448 -7.73 6.26 6.09
N ALA A 449 -8.14 6.39 7.35
CA ALA A 449 -9.52 6.67 7.73
C ALA A 449 -10.04 7.94 7.02
N LYS A 450 -11.32 7.93 6.67
CA LYS A 450 -11.98 9.03 5.95
C LYS A 450 -13.38 9.24 6.48
N ASP A 451 -13.92 10.43 6.25
CA ASP A 451 -15.34 10.68 6.42
C ASP A 451 -16.13 10.00 5.28
N LEU A 452 -16.57 8.77 5.54
CA LEU A 452 -17.33 7.97 4.57
C LEU A 452 -18.82 8.29 4.59
N SER A 453 -19.34 8.83 5.70
CA SER A 453 -20.75 9.22 5.89
C SER A 453 -21.04 10.69 5.55
N GLY A 454 -20.03 11.54 5.48
CA GLY A 454 -20.18 12.99 5.29
C GLY A 454 -20.59 13.75 6.56
N ASP A 455 -20.44 13.12 7.73
CA ASP A 455 -20.84 13.67 9.05
C ASP A 455 -19.65 14.24 9.84
N GLY A 456 -18.46 14.27 9.23
CA GLY A 456 -17.22 14.74 9.84
C GLY A 456 -16.50 13.72 10.72
N GLN A 457 -17.02 12.49 10.89
CA GLN A 457 -16.36 11.44 11.66
C GLN A 457 -15.46 10.58 10.78
N LEU A 458 -14.25 10.27 11.27
CA LEU A 458 -13.36 9.34 10.58
C LEU A 458 -13.86 7.91 10.73
N GLN A 459 -13.97 7.23 9.59
CA GLN A 459 -14.45 5.88 9.48
C GLN A 459 -13.49 5.01 8.65
N LEU A 460 -13.56 3.72 8.93
CA LEU A 460 -12.87 2.63 8.28
C LEU A 460 -13.90 1.63 7.74
N HIS A 461 -13.47 0.80 6.80
CA HIS A 461 -14.19 -0.42 6.47
C HIS A 461 -13.80 -1.51 7.45
N ASP A 462 -14.77 -2.13 8.11
CA ASP A 462 -14.53 -3.21 9.06
C ASP A 462 -13.99 -4.45 8.33
N HIS A 463 -12.90 -5.01 8.86
CA HIS A 463 -12.24 -6.20 8.31
C HIS A 463 -12.57 -7.46 9.12
N LEU A 464 -13.65 -7.46 9.90
CA LEU A 464 -14.16 -8.67 10.54
C LEU A 464 -14.82 -9.62 9.53
N PHE A 465 -15.38 -9.09 8.44
CA PHE A 465 -16.12 -9.86 7.43
C PHE A 465 -17.25 -10.71 8.04
N PRO A 466 -18.23 -10.08 8.73
CA PRO A 466 -19.25 -10.84 9.45
C PRO A 466 -20.03 -11.76 8.51
N GLY A 467 -20.35 -12.95 9.01
CA GLY A 467 -20.99 -14.04 8.28
C GLY A 467 -21.47 -15.11 9.25
N ALA A 468 -21.66 -16.33 8.75
CA ALA A 468 -22.13 -17.46 9.56
C ALA A 468 -21.01 -18.20 10.32
N ASN A 469 -20.03 -17.48 10.88
CA ASN A 469 -18.81 -18.06 11.47
C ASN A 469 -18.79 -18.00 13.01
N THR A 470 -19.95 -18.06 13.67
CA THR A 470 -20.07 -17.96 15.13
C THR A 470 -19.33 -19.08 15.87
N ALA A 471 -19.12 -20.23 15.23
CA ALA A 471 -18.35 -21.34 15.78
C ALA A 471 -16.85 -21.02 15.99
N LEU A 472 -16.29 -20.03 15.29
CA LEU A 472 -14.86 -19.68 15.43
C LEU A 472 -14.51 -19.27 16.87
N HIS A 473 -15.44 -18.66 17.60
CA HIS A 473 -15.22 -18.31 19.00
C HIS A 473 -14.85 -19.53 19.85
N SER A 474 -15.59 -20.63 19.69
CA SER A 474 -15.34 -21.87 20.43
C SER A 474 -14.20 -22.70 19.85
N LEU A 475 -13.98 -22.66 18.53
CA LEU A 475 -12.98 -23.50 17.85
C LEU A 475 -11.55 -22.95 17.96
N VAL A 476 -11.39 -21.64 17.83
CA VAL A 476 -10.06 -20.99 17.73
C VAL A 476 -9.91 -19.80 18.68
N GLY A 477 -10.91 -19.53 19.53
CA GLY A 477 -10.80 -18.54 20.61
C GLY A 477 -10.85 -17.08 20.15
N THR A 478 -11.60 -16.76 19.08
CA THR A 478 -11.84 -15.34 18.69
C THR A 478 -12.50 -14.56 19.83
N SER A 479 -12.45 -13.22 19.81
CA SER A 479 -13.03 -12.43 20.90
C SER A 479 -14.55 -12.58 21.03
N GLN A 480 -15.08 -12.33 22.24
CA GLN A 480 -16.52 -12.23 22.47
C GLN A 480 -17.17 -11.16 21.57
N GLN A 481 -16.46 -10.06 21.32
CA GLN A 481 -16.94 -9.00 20.44
C GLN A 481 -17.16 -9.50 19.00
N SER A 482 -16.26 -10.34 18.46
CA SER A 482 -16.44 -10.98 17.15
C SER A 482 -17.71 -11.84 17.11
N LEU A 483 -17.95 -12.65 18.15
CA LEU A 483 -19.16 -13.47 18.26
C LEU A 483 -20.43 -12.59 18.29
N ASP A 484 -20.43 -11.53 19.08
CA ASP A 484 -21.57 -10.61 19.22
C ASP A 484 -21.87 -9.90 17.89
N ASP A 485 -20.84 -9.44 17.18
CA ASP A 485 -20.97 -8.76 15.89
C ASP A 485 -21.49 -9.71 14.80
N GLN A 486 -21.00 -10.95 14.76
CA GLN A 486 -21.52 -11.98 13.85
C GLN A 486 -22.96 -12.37 14.16
N THR A 487 -23.30 -12.52 15.45
CA THR A 487 -24.67 -12.85 15.87
C THR A 487 -25.64 -11.74 15.46
N ARG A 488 -25.28 -10.48 15.76
CA ARG A 488 -26.06 -9.29 15.36
C ARG A 488 -26.23 -9.19 13.85
N PHE A 489 -25.22 -9.59 13.08
CA PHE A 489 -25.29 -9.61 11.62
C PHE A 489 -26.28 -10.66 11.09
N LEU A 490 -26.37 -11.83 11.73
CA LEU A 490 -27.25 -12.93 11.34
C LEU A 490 -28.71 -12.71 11.78
N GLU A 491 -28.96 -11.88 12.80
CA GLU A 491 -30.30 -11.58 13.29
C GLU A 491 -31.22 -11.06 12.18
N GLY A 492 -32.33 -11.80 11.97
CA GLY A 492 -33.33 -11.48 10.95
C GLY A 492 -32.88 -11.69 9.51
N THR A 493 -31.72 -12.31 9.26
CA THR A 493 -31.20 -12.53 7.90
C THR A 493 -31.90 -13.69 7.19
N ILE A 494 -32.24 -14.77 7.90
CA ILE A 494 -32.95 -15.94 7.37
C ILE A 494 -34.29 -16.10 8.09
N ARG A 495 -35.33 -16.40 7.32
CA ARG A 495 -36.62 -16.85 7.83
C ARG A 495 -36.92 -18.26 7.31
N VAL A 496 -37.29 -19.15 8.22
CA VAL A 496 -37.78 -20.50 7.91
C VAL A 496 -39.27 -20.54 8.23
N ASP A 497 -40.10 -20.66 7.20
CA ASP A 497 -41.54 -20.85 7.36
C ASP A 497 -41.89 -22.32 7.17
N ILE A 498 -42.28 -22.98 8.25
CA ILE A 498 -42.86 -24.32 8.17
C ILE A 498 -44.35 -24.13 7.90
N PHE A 499 -44.81 -24.53 6.71
CA PHE A 499 -46.21 -24.34 6.31
C PHE A 499 -46.97 -25.65 6.18
N GLY A 500 -46.28 -26.78 6.07
CA GLY A 500 -46.89 -28.09 5.94
C GLY A 500 -46.12 -29.16 6.67
N LEU A 501 -46.81 -30.25 6.99
CA LEU A 501 -46.25 -31.43 7.62
C LEU A 501 -46.77 -32.68 6.91
N ARG A 502 -45.90 -33.64 6.60
CA ARG A 502 -46.31 -34.95 6.11
C ARG A 502 -46.01 -36.02 7.14
N ARG A 503 -46.99 -36.88 7.44
CA ARG A 503 -46.81 -38.01 8.36
C ARG A 503 -46.29 -39.22 7.61
N GLY A 504 -44.97 -39.35 7.56
CA GLY A 504 -44.28 -40.39 6.78
C GLY A 504 -42.83 -40.04 6.48
N LYS A 505 -42.21 -40.82 5.58
CA LYS A 505 -40.78 -40.71 5.22
C LYS A 505 -40.53 -40.12 3.84
N ASP A 506 -41.55 -40.01 3.01
CA ASP A 506 -41.43 -39.59 1.61
C ASP A 506 -42.44 -38.50 1.25
N VAL A 507 -42.21 -37.90 0.09
CA VAL A 507 -42.98 -36.77 -0.45
C VAL A 507 -44.42 -37.12 -0.80
N ASP A 508 -44.78 -38.41 -0.82
CA ASP A 508 -46.14 -38.89 -1.12
C ASP A 508 -46.98 -39.07 0.14
N ALA A 509 -46.35 -39.00 1.33
CA ALA A 509 -47.03 -39.10 2.61
C ALA A 509 -48.11 -38.01 2.78
N PRO A 510 -49.20 -38.29 3.54
CA PRO A 510 -50.33 -37.37 3.71
C PRO A 510 -49.88 -36.01 4.21
N LEU A 511 -50.17 -34.95 3.43
CA LEU A 511 -49.83 -33.57 3.74
C LEU A 511 -50.92 -32.91 4.59
N GLU A 512 -50.52 -32.39 5.74
CA GLU A 512 -51.27 -31.51 6.61
C GLU A 512 -50.73 -30.08 6.41
N ALA A 513 -51.43 -29.27 5.61
CA ALA A 513 -51.07 -27.88 5.32
C ALA A 513 -52.33 -27.04 5.01
N PRO A 514 -52.37 -25.75 5.39
CA PRO A 514 -51.38 -25.04 6.19
C PRO A 514 -51.44 -25.42 7.68
N ILE A 515 -50.29 -25.54 8.36
CA ILE A 515 -50.22 -25.87 9.80
C ILE A 515 -50.55 -24.70 10.75
N GLY A 516 -51.18 -23.64 10.23
CA GLY A 516 -51.55 -22.44 10.98
C GLY A 516 -53.02 -22.08 10.77
N PRO A 517 -53.75 -21.63 11.82
CA PRO A 517 -53.27 -21.24 13.15
C PRO A 517 -53.15 -22.39 14.17
N THR A 518 -53.66 -23.58 13.88
CA THR A 518 -53.61 -24.73 14.80
C THR A 518 -52.44 -25.64 14.45
N ILE A 519 -51.47 -25.73 15.35
CA ILE A 519 -50.26 -26.53 15.16
C ILE A 519 -50.57 -28.01 15.45
N PRO A 520 -50.27 -28.94 14.53
CA PRO A 520 -50.47 -30.36 14.76
C PRO A 520 -49.61 -30.89 15.91
N VAL A 521 -50.20 -31.74 16.74
CA VAL A 521 -49.46 -32.47 17.78
C VAL A 521 -48.76 -33.67 17.15
N LEU A 522 -47.46 -33.79 17.43
CA LEU A 522 -46.62 -34.91 17.00
C LEU A 522 -46.49 -35.95 18.12
N GLN A 523 -46.47 -37.23 17.74
CA GLN A 523 -46.25 -38.31 18.69
C GLN A 523 -44.74 -38.58 18.86
N PRO A 524 -44.26 -38.93 20.07
CA PRO A 524 -42.88 -39.36 20.25
C PRO A 524 -42.52 -40.54 19.33
N GLY A 525 -41.39 -40.43 18.62
CA GLY A 525 -40.93 -41.44 17.66
C GLY A 525 -41.63 -41.40 16.29
N GLU A 526 -42.59 -40.50 16.08
CA GLU A 526 -43.21 -40.28 14.78
C GLU A 526 -42.19 -39.76 13.77
N THR A 527 -42.21 -40.31 12.55
CA THR A 527 -41.43 -39.75 11.44
C THR A 527 -42.31 -38.82 10.63
N VAL A 528 -41.85 -37.57 10.48
CA VAL A 528 -42.53 -36.55 9.69
C VAL A 528 -41.57 -35.91 8.71
N LEU A 529 -42.10 -35.45 7.58
CA LEU A 529 -41.42 -34.49 6.71
C LEU A 529 -42.03 -33.11 6.89
N LEU A 530 -41.18 -32.08 6.92
CA LEU A 530 -41.61 -30.70 7.04
C LEU A 530 -41.53 -30.02 5.69
N GLU A 531 -42.62 -29.38 5.29
CA GLU A 531 -42.65 -28.49 4.13
C GLU A 531 -42.24 -27.09 4.58
N THR A 532 -41.07 -26.65 4.11
CA THR A 532 -40.45 -25.40 4.55
C THR A 532 -40.21 -24.45 3.39
N VAL A 533 -40.47 -23.16 3.61
CA VAL A 533 -39.98 -22.09 2.74
C VAL A 533 -38.84 -21.38 3.46
N LEU A 534 -37.67 -21.35 2.81
CA LEU A 534 -36.49 -20.63 3.27
C LEU A 534 -36.40 -19.29 2.55
N ARG A 535 -36.21 -18.19 3.29
CA ARG A 535 -36.09 -16.85 2.72
C ARG A 535 -34.91 -16.10 3.31
N THR A 536 -34.08 -15.53 2.44
CA THR A 536 -33.07 -14.53 2.82
C THR A 536 -33.71 -13.15 2.80
N LEU A 537 -33.74 -12.47 3.93
CA LEU A 537 -34.43 -11.18 4.06
C LEU A 537 -33.49 -9.97 3.84
N ARG A 538 -32.18 -10.15 4.02
CA ARG A 538 -31.22 -9.03 4.07
C ARG A 538 -30.01 -9.13 3.14
N MET A 539 -29.59 -10.33 2.73
CA MET A 539 -28.28 -10.55 2.09
C MET A 539 -28.34 -10.96 0.62
N GLY A 540 -29.45 -11.55 0.18
CA GLY A 540 -29.64 -11.95 -1.22
C GLY A 540 -28.85 -13.17 -1.68
N HIS A 541 -28.21 -13.94 -0.77
CA HIS A 541 -27.45 -15.15 -1.13
C HIS A 541 -27.33 -16.15 0.02
#